data_AF-A0AAV9QBT5-F1
#
_entry.id   AF-A0AAV9QBT5-F1
#
_cell.length_a   1.000
_cell.length_b   1.000
_cell.length_c   1.000
_cell.angle_alpha   90.00
_cell.angle_beta   90.00
_cell.angle_gamma   90.00
#
_symmetry.space_group_name_H-M   'P 1'
#
loop_
_entity.id
_entity.type
_entity.pdbx_description
1 polymer ?
#
loop_
_entity_poly.entity_id
_entity_poly.type
_entity_poly.pdbx_seq_one_letter_code
_entity_poly.pdbx_strand_id
1 'polypeptide(L)'
;MATTGVIKLEETCIMCPRQGSKICRNYCQKMDWKNHKILCSSFKNPKPKTDRPDRFFRRGLFFPGGSAPAQFVWVECWTDFEDTKPICDQFDRKPYFGQHGATARTDFSEPNPVQARDMTRDNFEFGLHFWCLDLSVDEPLNLGVRTMTRGQACAPNFRGPVLALRQTKKGRNKESYVDIDMRDVRNAADHFSWMYREGTGKMAHLEDQRVHATGCLCPQDLAKLGARSKFFPIVLDGCDSIFAAGGSGIANLKTLQGGAKCA
;
A
#
# COMPACT_ATOMS: atom_id res chain seq x y z
N MET A 1 -22.38 12.17 26.21
CA MET A 1 -22.06 11.99 24.78
C MET A 1 -20.61 12.40 24.60
N ALA A 2 -19.71 11.46 24.33
CA ALA A 2 -18.31 11.80 24.07
C ALA A 2 -18.23 12.38 22.66
N THR A 3 -17.89 13.66 22.55
CA THR A 3 -17.51 14.28 21.28
C THR A 3 -16.25 13.58 20.80
N THR A 4 -16.38 12.66 19.85
CA THR A 4 -15.25 12.09 19.12
C THR A 4 -14.64 13.21 18.29
N GLY A 5 -13.69 13.93 18.87
CA GLY A 5 -12.87 14.88 18.15
C GLY A 5 -12.22 14.18 16.97
N VAL A 6 -12.35 14.76 15.77
CA VAL A 6 -11.67 14.28 14.57
C VAL A 6 -10.17 14.32 14.85
N ILE A 7 -9.53 13.14 14.91
CA ILE A 7 -8.08 13.04 15.11
C ILE A 7 -7.41 13.56 13.84
N LYS A 8 -6.51 14.54 13.98
CA LYS A 8 -5.80 15.09 12.82
C LYS A 8 -4.92 14.01 12.19
N LEU A 9 -4.75 14.04 10.88
CA LEU A 9 -3.96 13.02 10.19
C LEU A 9 -2.52 12.95 10.73
N GLU A 10 -1.92 14.10 11.06
CA GLU A 10 -0.59 14.18 11.62
C GLU A 10 -0.51 13.53 13.00
N GLU A 11 -1.63 13.40 13.71
CA GLU A 11 -1.77 12.74 15.01
C GLU A 11 -2.04 11.25 14.88
N THR A 12 -2.16 10.70 13.66
CA THR A 12 -2.28 9.26 13.42
C THR A 12 -0.91 8.61 13.21
N CYS A 13 -0.76 7.37 13.64
CA CYS A 13 0.44 6.63 13.30
C CYS A 13 0.38 6.07 11.87
N ILE A 14 1.40 6.41 11.10
CA ILE A 14 1.64 5.97 9.73
C ILE A 14 1.60 4.43 9.60
N MET A 15 2.04 3.70 10.63
CA MET A 15 2.20 2.25 10.63
C MET A 15 0.97 1.49 11.16
N CYS A 16 0.10 2.18 11.91
CA CYS A 16 -1.11 1.62 12.52
C CYS A 16 -2.22 1.54 11.45
N PRO A 17 -2.81 0.37 11.13
CA PRO A 17 -3.93 0.28 10.18
C PRO A 17 -5.24 0.86 10.73
N ARG A 18 -5.29 1.26 12.01
CA ARG A 18 -6.46 1.86 12.65
C ARG A 18 -6.30 3.38 12.69
N GLN A 19 -7.38 4.12 12.40
CA GLN A 19 -7.48 5.52 12.78
C GLN A 19 -7.40 5.60 14.32
N GLY A 20 -6.45 6.37 14.84
CA GLY A 20 -6.20 6.46 16.27
C GLY A 20 -5.05 7.39 16.57
N SER A 21 -5.00 7.91 17.80
CA SER A 21 -3.95 8.82 18.23
C SER A 21 -2.57 8.15 18.12
N LYS A 22 -1.51 8.97 17.99
CA LYS A 22 -0.08 8.62 17.87
C LYS A 22 0.47 7.68 18.96
N ILE A 23 -0.37 7.21 19.88
CA ILE A 23 -0.07 6.19 20.90
C ILE A 23 0.06 4.81 20.22
N CYS A 24 0.95 4.72 19.24
CA CYS A 24 1.29 3.51 18.54
C CYS A 24 2.55 2.98 19.27
N ARG A 25 2.35 2.00 20.17
CA ARG A 25 3.44 1.35 20.92
C ARG A 25 4.37 0.58 19.97
N ASN A 26 5.48 0.03 20.49
CA ASN A 26 6.47 -0.84 19.82
C ASN A 26 5.88 -1.91 18.86
N TYR A 27 4.62 -2.29 19.05
CA TYR A 27 3.90 -3.27 18.23
C TYR A 27 3.80 -2.91 16.74
N CYS A 28 3.39 -1.68 16.40
CA CYS A 28 3.19 -1.33 14.99
C CYS A 28 4.50 -1.07 14.25
N GLN A 29 5.50 -0.57 14.98
CA GLN A 29 6.87 -0.53 14.48
C GLN A 29 7.37 -1.93 14.14
N LYS A 30 7.12 -2.94 15.00
CA LYS A 30 7.48 -4.34 14.72
C LYS A 30 6.74 -4.91 13.52
N MET A 31 5.43 -4.68 13.41
CA MET A 31 4.62 -5.21 12.30
C MET A 31 5.07 -4.68 10.94
N ASP A 32 5.48 -3.42 10.87
CA ASP A 32 5.88 -2.78 9.62
C ASP A 32 7.41 -2.58 9.51
N TRP A 33 8.17 -3.21 10.42
CA TRP A 33 9.62 -3.13 10.49
C TRP A 33 10.27 -3.62 9.19
N LYS A 34 9.66 -4.61 8.52
CA LYS A 34 10.15 -5.12 7.24
C LYS A 34 10.14 -4.04 6.16
N ASN A 35 9.00 -3.37 5.96
CA ASN A 35 8.87 -2.29 4.98
C ASN A 35 9.74 -1.10 5.38
N HIS A 36 9.75 -0.76 6.68
CA HIS A 36 10.65 0.25 7.19
C HIS A 36 12.12 -0.10 6.90
N LYS A 37 12.57 -1.35 7.11
CA LYS A 37 13.97 -1.75 6.89
C LYS A 37 14.37 -1.66 5.43
N ILE A 38 13.51 -2.08 4.50
CA ILE A 38 13.73 -1.95 3.05
C ILE A 38 14.01 -0.48 2.72
N LEU A 39 13.16 0.43 3.20
CA LEU A 39 13.22 1.85 2.82
C LEU A 39 14.23 2.66 3.63
N CYS A 40 14.33 2.40 4.93
CA CYS A 40 15.32 3.00 5.83
C CYS A 40 16.74 2.71 5.35
N SER A 41 16.97 1.53 4.77
CA SER A 41 18.26 1.21 4.16
C SER A 41 18.53 2.02 2.88
N SER A 42 17.51 2.31 2.07
CA SER A 42 17.64 3.19 0.89
C SER A 42 17.91 4.65 1.24
N PHE A 43 17.66 5.07 2.49
CA PHE A 43 18.16 6.35 3.03
C PHE A 43 19.62 6.27 3.50
N LYS A 44 20.17 5.06 3.70
CA LYS A 44 21.41 4.85 4.43
C LYS A 44 22.65 4.54 3.60
N ASN A 45 22.62 3.92 2.40
CA ASN A 45 23.84 3.87 1.57
C ASN A 45 23.75 3.33 0.11
N PRO A 46 24.58 3.89 -0.80
CA PRO A 46 25.08 5.25 -0.68
C PRO A 46 23.84 6.13 -0.62
N LYS A 47 23.82 7.12 0.29
CA LYS A 47 22.76 8.14 0.31
C LYS A 47 22.51 8.52 -1.15
N PRO A 48 21.34 8.23 -1.77
CA PRO A 48 21.04 8.83 -3.06
C PRO A 48 21.26 10.31 -2.78
N LYS A 49 22.23 10.95 -3.47
CA LYS A 49 22.68 12.33 -3.17
C LYS A 49 21.54 13.07 -2.48
N THR A 50 21.63 13.19 -1.15
CA THR A 50 20.44 13.44 -0.30
C THR A 50 19.83 14.80 -0.56
N ASP A 51 20.56 15.61 -1.29
CA ASP A 51 20.07 16.82 -1.90
C ASP A 51 19.35 16.42 -3.18
N ARG A 52 18.02 16.53 -3.14
CA ARG A 52 17.17 16.55 -4.34
C ARG A 52 17.96 17.26 -5.45
N PRO A 53 18.22 16.61 -6.61
CA PRO A 53 19.16 17.13 -7.59
C PRO A 53 18.87 18.59 -8.00
N ASP A 54 17.60 18.90 -8.21
CA ASP A 54 17.09 20.26 -8.36
C ASP A 54 15.59 20.34 -8.02
N ARG A 55 14.95 21.50 -8.26
CA ARG A 55 13.52 21.72 -7.97
C ARG A 55 12.54 20.97 -8.88
N PHE A 56 13.00 20.37 -9.97
CA PHE A 56 12.21 19.57 -10.91
C PHE A 56 12.18 18.09 -10.52
N PHE A 57 13.06 17.63 -9.64
CA PHE A 57 12.98 16.26 -9.15
C PHE A 57 11.96 16.06 -8.03
N ARG A 58 11.26 14.92 -8.06
CA ARG A 58 10.37 14.44 -6.99
C ARG A 58 10.81 13.07 -6.51
N ARG A 59 10.65 12.81 -5.22
CA ARG A 59 10.94 11.49 -4.65
C ARG A 59 9.84 10.51 -5.05
N GLY A 60 10.21 9.48 -5.80
CA GLY A 60 9.35 8.35 -6.16
C GLY A 60 9.77 7.06 -5.45
N LEU A 61 8.87 6.08 -5.43
CA LEU A 61 9.15 4.72 -4.96
C LEU A 61 9.20 3.79 -6.17
N PHE A 62 10.38 3.24 -6.44
CA PHE A 62 10.62 2.41 -7.62
C PHE A 62 10.87 0.96 -7.26
N PHE A 63 10.27 0.07 -8.04
CA PHE A 63 10.44 -1.37 -7.99
C PHE A 63 11.03 -1.81 -9.33
N PRO A 64 12.33 -2.14 -9.41
CA PRO A 64 12.97 -2.41 -10.70
C PRO A 64 12.44 -3.61 -11.49
N GLY A 65 11.72 -4.53 -10.84
CA GLY A 65 11.29 -5.80 -11.44
C GLY A 65 12.06 -7.00 -10.88
N GLY A 66 11.61 -8.20 -11.25
CA GLY A 66 12.22 -9.46 -10.78
C GLY A 66 12.31 -9.54 -9.25
N SER A 67 13.49 -9.88 -8.71
CA SER A 67 13.74 -10.00 -7.26
C SER A 67 14.34 -8.76 -6.59
N ALA A 68 14.51 -7.66 -7.33
CA ALA A 68 15.14 -6.45 -6.78
C ALA A 68 14.24 -5.79 -5.71
N PRO A 69 14.81 -5.29 -4.61
CA PRO A 69 14.04 -4.60 -3.57
C PRO A 69 13.54 -3.23 -4.07
N ALA A 70 12.47 -2.76 -3.42
CA ALA A 70 11.98 -1.40 -3.63
C ALA A 70 13.01 -0.36 -3.15
N GLN A 71 13.10 0.77 -3.85
CA GLN A 71 14.04 1.84 -3.53
C GLN A 71 13.44 3.23 -3.80
N PHE A 72 13.91 4.23 -3.07
CA PHE A 72 13.62 5.62 -3.42
C PHE A 72 14.47 6.07 -4.59
N VAL A 73 13.85 6.82 -5.50
CA VAL A 73 14.50 7.43 -6.65
C VAL A 73 14.10 8.89 -6.75
N TRP A 74 14.98 9.72 -7.32
CA TRP A 74 14.63 11.06 -7.76
C TRP A 74 14.14 10.97 -9.20
N VAL A 75 12.92 11.43 -9.44
CA VAL A 75 12.23 11.41 -10.72
C VAL A 75 12.15 12.83 -11.25
N GLU A 76 12.71 13.08 -12.42
CA GLU A 76 12.64 14.39 -13.07
C GLU A 76 11.21 14.65 -13.54
N CYS A 77 10.62 15.74 -13.09
CA CYS A 77 9.25 16.14 -13.40
C CYS A 77 9.22 17.56 -13.98
N TRP A 78 8.39 17.77 -14.98
CA TRP A 78 8.11 19.09 -15.55
C TRP A 78 6.61 19.28 -15.70
N THR A 79 6.16 20.52 -15.77
CA THR A 79 4.75 20.82 -15.97
C THR A 79 4.50 21.12 -17.43
N ASP A 80 3.50 20.46 -18.02
CA ASP A 80 3.00 20.80 -19.36
C ASP A 80 2.10 22.04 -19.28
N PHE A 81 2.13 22.87 -20.33
CA PHE A 81 1.36 24.10 -20.43
C PHE A 81 0.50 24.11 -21.69
N GLU A 82 -0.75 24.56 -21.55
CA GLU A 82 -1.62 24.96 -22.65
C GLU A 82 -1.72 26.48 -22.60
N ASP A 83 -1.26 27.14 -23.67
CA ASP A 83 -0.97 28.57 -23.74
C ASP A 83 -0.02 29.05 -22.62
N THR A 84 -0.60 29.39 -21.47
CA THR A 84 0.09 29.91 -20.27
C THR A 84 -0.40 29.23 -19.00
N LYS A 85 -1.33 28.27 -19.13
CA LYS A 85 -1.96 27.59 -18.01
C LYS A 85 -1.29 26.22 -17.83
N PRO A 86 -0.74 25.94 -16.64
CA PRO A 86 -0.23 24.62 -16.35
C PRO A 86 -1.38 23.61 -16.34
N ILE A 87 -1.16 22.46 -17.00
CA ILE A 87 -2.14 21.38 -17.16
C ILE A 87 -1.86 20.29 -16.13
N CYS A 88 -0.74 19.59 -16.29
CA CYS A 88 -0.33 18.47 -15.46
C CYS A 88 1.19 18.34 -15.42
N ASP A 89 1.71 17.75 -14.35
CA ASP A 89 3.11 17.33 -14.30
C ASP A 89 3.31 16.03 -15.08
N GLN A 90 4.32 16.04 -15.93
CA GLN A 90 4.92 14.87 -16.59
C GLN A 90 6.21 14.48 -15.88
N PHE A 91 6.79 13.36 -16.31
CA PHE A 91 8.11 12.92 -15.88
C PHE A 91 8.79 12.08 -16.95
N ASP A 92 10.12 11.95 -16.85
CA ASP A 92 10.88 11.12 -17.78
C ASP A 92 10.68 9.64 -17.45
N ARG A 93 9.96 8.94 -18.33
CA ARG A 93 9.64 7.52 -18.19
C ARG A 93 10.79 6.62 -18.64
N LYS A 94 11.65 7.12 -19.53
CA LYS A 94 12.69 6.31 -20.19
C LYS A 94 13.69 5.68 -19.21
N PRO A 95 14.14 6.35 -18.13
CA PRO A 95 15.04 5.75 -17.14
C PRO A 95 14.44 4.56 -16.39
N TYR A 96 13.12 4.45 -16.30
CA TYR A 96 12.43 3.44 -15.50
C TYR A 96 11.82 2.31 -16.34
N PHE A 97 11.37 2.63 -17.55
CA PHE A 97 10.63 1.71 -18.42
C PHE A 97 11.30 1.47 -19.78
N GLY A 98 12.45 2.09 -20.05
CA GLY A 98 13.19 1.92 -21.29
C GLY A 98 12.35 2.25 -22.53
N GLN A 99 12.37 1.36 -23.53
CA GLN A 99 11.59 1.51 -24.76
C GLN A 99 10.08 1.36 -24.53
N HIS A 100 9.66 0.79 -23.40
CA HIS A 100 8.26 0.56 -23.06
C HIS A 100 7.59 1.74 -22.36
N GLY A 101 8.27 2.89 -22.21
CA GLY A 101 7.69 4.06 -21.53
C GLY A 101 6.40 4.60 -22.15
N ALA A 102 6.16 4.34 -23.44
CA ALA A 102 4.93 4.74 -24.13
C ALA A 102 3.75 3.77 -23.89
N THR A 103 4.03 2.52 -23.54
CA THR A 103 3.04 1.47 -23.27
C THR A 103 2.87 1.25 -21.77
N ALA A 104 3.12 2.27 -20.95
CA ALA A 104 2.94 2.16 -19.52
C ALA A 104 1.46 2.29 -19.16
N ARG A 105 0.95 1.38 -18.33
CA ARG A 105 -0.36 1.46 -17.70
C ARG A 105 -0.27 2.36 -16.47
N THR A 106 -1.26 3.22 -16.32
CA THR A 106 -1.47 4.01 -15.10
C THR A 106 -2.52 3.35 -14.23
N ASP A 107 -2.25 3.28 -12.93
CA ASP A 107 -3.21 2.87 -11.91
C ASP A 107 -3.25 3.96 -10.84
N PHE A 108 -4.44 4.34 -10.42
CA PHE A 108 -4.64 5.34 -9.38
C PHE A 108 -5.16 4.63 -8.15
N SER A 109 -4.43 4.75 -7.03
CA SER A 109 -5.02 4.33 -5.77
C SER A 109 -5.89 5.45 -5.22
N GLU A 110 -7.17 5.37 -5.53
CA GLU A 110 -8.24 6.00 -4.75
C GLU A 110 -8.30 5.38 -3.33
N PRO A 111 -8.87 6.08 -2.33
CA PRO A 111 -8.81 5.70 -0.91
C PRO A 111 -9.03 4.21 -0.68
N ASN A 112 -7.98 3.53 -0.20
CA ASN A 112 -7.97 2.08 -0.05
C ASN A 112 -8.97 1.65 1.04
N PRO A 113 -10.07 0.95 0.69
CA PRO A 113 -11.05 0.51 1.67
C PRO A 113 -10.46 -0.51 2.64
N VAL A 114 -9.39 -1.23 2.25
CA VAL A 114 -8.76 -2.31 3.03
C VAL A 114 -8.22 -1.86 4.39
N GLN A 115 -8.03 -0.57 4.64
CA GLN A 115 -7.58 -0.10 5.95
C GLN A 115 -8.45 0.95 6.61
N ALA A 116 -9.61 1.30 6.03
CA ALA A 116 -10.45 2.40 6.53
C ALA A 116 -9.62 3.68 6.82
N ARG A 117 -8.56 3.88 6.04
CA ARG A 117 -7.68 5.03 6.16
C ARG A 117 -8.20 6.08 5.22
N ASP A 118 -8.35 7.30 5.73
CA ASP A 118 -8.38 8.43 4.85
C ASP A 118 -6.99 8.55 4.21
N MET A 119 -6.90 8.26 2.91
CA MET A 119 -5.67 8.45 2.15
C MET A 119 -5.48 9.91 1.75
N THR A 120 -6.56 10.69 1.79
CA THR A 120 -6.52 12.11 1.49
C THR A 120 -6.03 12.83 2.74
N ARG A 121 -4.90 13.53 2.62
CA ARG A 121 -4.40 14.38 3.70
C ARG A 121 -5.19 15.68 3.80
N ASP A 122 -5.74 16.08 2.67
CA ASP A 122 -6.64 17.19 2.47
C ASP A 122 -7.50 16.91 1.22
N ASN A 123 -8.44 17.81 0.94
CA ASN A 123 -9.32 17.75 -0.23
C ASN A 123 -8.59 17.89 -1.58
N PHE A 124 -7.26 18.02 -1.57
CA PHE A 124 -6.42 18.33 -2.71
C PHE A 124 -5.41 17.21 -3.03
N GLU A 125 -5.43 16.08 -2.30
CA GLU A 125 -4.55 14.95 -2.56
C GLU A 125 -5.29 13.79 -3.23
N PHE A 126 -4.81 13.38 -4.42
CA PHE A 126 -5.35 12.25 -5.19
C PHE A 126 -4.79 10.92 -4.69
N GLY A 127 -3.66 10.95 -3.99
CA GLY A 127 -3.00 9.78 -3.45
C GLY A 127 -1.81 9.37 -4.33
N LEU A 128 -1.75 8.08 -4.66
CA LEU A 128 -0.62 7.48 -5.36
C LEU A 128 -0.97 7.16 -6.80
N HIS A 129 -0.11 7.60 -7.70
CA HIS A 129 -0.12 7.27 -9.11
C HIS A 129 0.93 6.18 -9.37
N PHE A 130 0.47 5.01 -9.79
CA PHE A 130 1.32 3.86 -10.13
C PHE A 130 1.49 3.78 -11.64
N TRP A 131 2.74 3.68 -12.07
CA TRP A 131 3.13 3.44 -13.43
C TRP A 131 3.70 2.02 -13.53
N CYS A 132 3.09 1.21 -14.37
CA CYS A 132 3.47 -0.18 -14.62
C CYS A 132 3.60 -0.40 -16.12
N LEU A 133 4.22 -1.49 -16.55
CA LEU A 133 4.14 -1.90 -17.94
C LEU A 133 2.72 -2.40 -18.29
N ASP A 134 2.35 -2.29 -19.57
CA ASP A 134 1.16 -2.94 -20.09
C ASP A 134 1.23 -4.47 -19.91
N LEU A 135 0.08 -5.12 -19.73
CA LEU A 135 0.00 -6.56 -19.46
C LEU A 135 0.43 -7.42 -20.66
N SER A 136 0.47 -6.85 -21.86
CA SER A 136 1.00 -7.51 -23.05
C SER A 136 2.52 -7.64 -23.06
N VAL A 137 3.24 -6.90 -22.20
CA VAL A 137 4.70 -6.99 -22.10
C VAL A 137 5.09 -8.23 -21.29
N ASP A 138 5.87 -9.11 -21.91
CA ASP A 138 6.32 -10.36 -21.28
C ASP A 138 7.51 -10.12 -20.35
N GLU A 139 7.20 -9.69 -19.13
CA GLU A 139 8.16 -9.46 -18.06
C GLU A 139 7.88 -10.36 -16.85
N PRO A 140 8.92 -10.76 -16.08
CA PRO A 140 8.73 -11.55 -14.89
C PRO A 140 7.96 -10.78 -13.82
N LEU A 141 7.33 -11.53 -12.91
CA LEU A 141 6.66 -10.95 -11.74
C LEU A 141 7.63 -10.10 -10.91
N ASN A 142 7.14 -8.95 -10.45
CA ASN A 142 7.88 -8.08 -9.55
C ASN A 142 7.78 -8.62 -8.11
N LEU A 143 8.72 -9.48 -7.73
CA LEU A 143 8.83 -10.00 -6.37
C LEU A 143 9.20 -8.91 -5.36
N GLY A 144 9.78 -7.79 -5.80
CA GLY A 144 9.98 -6.59 -4.98
C GLY A 144 8.66 -6.08 -4.40
N VAL A 145 7.61 -5.98 -5.22
CA VAL A 145 6.25 -5.63 -4.79
C VAL A 145 5.73 -6.64 -3.75
N ARG A 146 5.96 -7.94 -3.99
CA ARG A 146 5.61 -9.01 -3.04
C ARG A 146 6.29 -8.81 -1.69
N THR A 147 7.54 -8.37 -1.64
CA THR A 147 8.24 -8.19 -0.37
C THR A 147 7.65 -7.07 0.50
N MET A 148 7.02 -6.07 -0.12
CA MET A 148 6.41 -4.91 0.53
C MET A 148 5.02 -5.18 1.10
N THR A 149 4.34 -6.25 0.69
CA THR A 149 3.03 -6.60 1.26
C THR A 149 3.20 -7.48 2.52
N ARG A 150 2.32 -7.30 3.52
CA ARG A 150 2.34 -8.11 4.76
C ARG A 150 2.08 -9.60 4.51
N GLY A 151 1.26 -9.87 3.50
CA GLY A 151 0.94 -11.23 3.06
C GLY A 151 2.07 -11.89 2.27
N GLN A 152 3.07 -11.11 1.82
CA GLN A 152 3.95 -11.52 0.72
C GLN A 152 3.13 -12.02 -0.48
N ALA A 153 2.11 -11.24 -0.83
CA ALA A 153 1.28 -11.44 -2.00
C ALA A 153 1.53 -10.31 -3.01
N CYS A 154 1.42 -10.61 -4.28
CA CYS A 154 1.58 -9.66 -5.37
C CYS A 154 0.65 -10.10 -6.49
N ALA A 155 -0.17 -9.17 -6.97
CA ALA A 155 -1.08 -9.45 -8.07
C ALA A 155 -0.27 -9.82 -9.33
N PRO A 156 -0.69 -10.85 -10.11
CA PRO A 156 0.07 -11.30 -11.29
C PRO A 156 0.23 -10.26 -12.40
N ASN A 157 -0.52 -9.15 -12.30
CA ASN A 157 -0.47 -7.97 -13.18
C ASN A 157 0.73 -7.04 -12.87
N PHE A 158 1.37 -7.15 -11.70
CA PHE A 158 2.60 -6.40 -11.39
C PHE A 158 3.82 -7.16 -11.91
N ARG A 159 4.07 -7.00 -13.21
CA ARG A 159 5.24 -7.52 -13.92
C ARG A 159 6.21 -6.41 -14.25
N GLY A 160 7.49 -6.74 -14.31
CA GLY A 160 8.54 -5.80 -14.66
C GLY A 160 8.62 -4.60 -13.69
N PRO A 161 9.17 -3.45 -14.15
CA PRO A 161 9.29 -2.25 -13.33
C PRO A 161 7.94 -1.65 -12.93
N VAL A 162 7.86 -1.14 -11.70
CA VAL A 162 6.73 -0.35 -11.19
C VAL A 162 7.27 0.92 -10.53
N LEU A 163 6.72 2.07 -10.88
CA LEU A 163 7.04 3.36 -10.26
C LEU A 163 5.80 3.94 -9.60
N ALA A 164 5.87 4.22 -8.31
CA ALA A 164 4.84 4.97 -7.60
C ALA A 164 5.31 6.42 -7.40
N LEU A 165 4.41 7.36 -7.70
CA LEU A 165 4.56 8.79 -7.47
C LEU A 165 3.37 9.30 -6.65
N ARG A 166 3.56 10.36 -5.85
CA ARG A 166 2.45 11.03 -5.18
C ARG A 166 1.96 12.19 -6.00
N GLN A 167 0.65 12.22 -6.24
CA GLN A 167 0.00 13.25 -7.04
C GLN A 167 -1.00 14.06 -6.20
N THR A 168 -1.00 15.37 -6.40
CA THR A 168 -1.88 16.33 -5.71
C THR A 168 -2.48 17.31 -6.73
N LYS A 169 -3.71 17.76 -6.49
CA LYS A 169 -4.33 18.90 -7.19
C LYS A 169 -4.11 20.18 -6.41
N LYS A 170 -3.17 21.02 -6.85
CA LYS A 170 -3.08 22.39 -6.33
C LYS A 170 -4.03 23.31 -7.09
N GLY A 171 -5.04 23.82 -6.41
CA GLY A 171 -5.99 24.80 -6.96
C GLY A 171 -7.00 24.19 -7.93
N ARG A 172 -7.48 24.98 -8.89
CA ARG A 172 -8.70 24.63 -9.65
C ARG A 172 -8.59 23.44 -10.61
N ASN A 173 -7.41 22.96 -11.02
CA ASN A 173 -7.28 21.84 -11.98
C ASN A 173 -5.86 21.23 -12.18
N LYS A 174 -4.86 21.51 -11.31
CA LYS A 174 -3.46 21.16 -11.65
C LYS A 174 -2.97 19.91 -10.95
N GLU A 175 -2.91 18.80 -11.68
CA GLU A 175 -2.23 17.58 -11.25
C GLU A 175 -0.73 17.83 -11.16
N SER A 176 -0.16 17.71 -9.96
CA SER A 176 1.27 17.92 -9.72
C SER A 176 1.86 16.80 -8.90
N TYR A 177 3.12 16.45 -9.18
CA TYR A 177 3.86 15.47 -8.40
C TYR A 177 4.54 16.14 -7.20
N VAL A 178 4.49 15.45 -6.07
CA VAL A 178 5.19 15.84 -4.83
C VAL A 178 5.98 14.65 -4.29
N ASP A 179 6.87 14.90 -3.34
CA ASP A 179 7.67 13.83 -2.75
C ASP A 179 6.79 12.81 -2.02
N ILE A 180 7.00 11.52 -2.34
CA ILE A 180 6.50 10.41 -1.52
C ILE A 180 7.18 10.46 -0.16
N ASP A 181 6.43 10.24 0.91
CA ASP A 181 6.96 9.97 2.24
C ASP A 181 6.59 8.57 2.75
N MET A 182 6.91 8.28 4.00
CA MET A 182 6.67 6.95 4.58
C MET A 182 5.19 6.56 4.68
N ARG A 183 4.26 7.53 4.74
CA ARG A 183 2.82 7.27 4.70
C ARG A 183 2.40 6.84 3.32
N ASP A 184 2.92 7.51 2.32
CA ASP A 184 2.70 7.17 0.92
C ASP A 184 3.26 5.76 0.64
N VAL A 185 4.44 5.41 1.13
CA VAL A 185 4.95 4.04 0.94
C VAL A 185 4.08 2.98 1.64
N ARG A 186 3.55 3.27 2.82
CA ARG A 186 2.62 2.34 3.46
C ARG A 186 1.33 2.19 2.64
N ASN A 187 0.78 3.29 2.12
CA ASN A 187 -0.37 3.28 1.24
C ASN A 187 -0.08 2.46 -0.04
N ALA A 188 1.14 2.54 -0.59
CA ALA A 188 1.57 1.72 -1.72
C ALA A 188 1.53 0.22 -1.38
N ALA A 189 2.11 -0.17 -0.24
CA ALA A 189 2.07 -1.55 0.23
C ALA A 189 0.63 -2.06 0.44
N ASP A 190 -0.27 -1.18 0.88
CA ASP A 190 -1.68 -1.50 1.08
C ASP A 190 -2.41 -1.66 -0.26
N HIS A 191 -2.16 -0.77 -1.22
CA HIS A 191 -2.69 -0.86 -2.59
C HIS A 191 -2.27 -2.17 -3.26
N PHE A 192 -0.98 -2.53 -3.22
CA PHE A 192 -0.51 -3.81 -3.79
C PHE A 192 -1.15 -5.03 -3.11
N SER A 193 -1.41 -4.94 -1.80
CA SER A 193 -2.11 -6.01 -1.07
C SER A 193 -3.58 -6.12 -1.48
N TRP A 194 -4.23 -4.99 -1.79
CA TRP A 194 -5.63 -4.92 -2.22
C TRP A 194 -5.80 -5.40 -3.67
N MET A 195 -4.94 -4.94 -4.59
CA MET A 195 -4.97 -5.36 -6.00
C MET A 195 -4.81 -6.88 -6.18
N TYR A 196 -4.06 -7.53 -5.29
CA TYR A 196 -3.98 -8.99 -5.26
C TYR A 196 -5.32 -9.66 -4.92
N ARG A 197 -6.14 -9.02 -4.08
CA ARG A 197 -7.44 -9.55 -3.65
C ARG A 197 -8.51 -9.33 -4.69
N GLU A 198 -8.60 -8.11 -5.23
CA GLU A 198 -9.66 -7.79 -6.19
C GLU A 198 -9.43 -8.38 -7.57
N GLY A 199 -8.20 -8.78 -7.89
CA GLY A 199 -7.91 -9.53 -9.11
C GLY A 199 -8.44 -8.80 -10.34
N THR A 200 -7.81 -7.69 -10.73
CA THR A 200 -8.22 -6.96 -11.93
C THR A 200 -8.24 -7.90 -13.14
N GLY A 201 -9.45 -8.32 -13.54
CA GLY A 201 -9.68 -9.27 -14.62
C GLY A 201 -9.57 -10.74 -14.19
N LYS A 202 -10.73 -11.41 -14.06
CA LYS A 202 -10.91 -12.87 -14.05
C LYS A 202 -10.16 -13.69 -13.00
N MET A 203 -9.46 -13.09 -12.02
CA MET A 203 -8.78 -13.82 -10.95
C MET A 203 -9.53 -13.85 -9.61
N ALA A 204 -10.79 -13.41 -9.58
CA ALA A 204 -11.71 -13.70 -8.49
C ALA A 204 -12.11 -15.19 -8.53
N HIS A 205 -11.21 -16.09 -8.11
CA HIS A 205 -11.59 -17.48 -7.83
C HIS A 205 -11.72 -17.73 -6.34
N LEU A 206 -11.30 -16.78 -5.47
CA LEU A 206 -11.49 -16.94 -4.03
C LEU A 206 -12.97 -16.94 -3.64
N GLU A 207 -13.84 -16.36 -4.48
CA GLU A 207 -15.29 -16.45 -4.28
C GLU A 207 -15.78 -17.91 -4.29
N ASP A 208 -15.17 -18.72 -5.16
CA ASP A 208 -15.49 -20.14 -5.33
C ASP A 208 -14.59 -21.06 -4.47
N GLN A 209 -13.55 -20.54 -3.82
CA GLN A 209 -12.68 -21.33 -2.95
C GLN A 209 -13.29 -21.46 -1.56
N ARG A 210 -13.43 -22.70 -1.08
CA ARG A 210 -13.81 -23.00 0.30
C ARG A 210 -12.57 -23.43 1.08
N VAL A 211 -12.21 -22.67 2.11
CA VAL A 211 -11.04 -22.93 2.95
C VAL A 211 -11.50 -23.42 4.31
N HIS A 212 -11.08 -24.63 4.70
CA HIS A 212 -11.23 -25.08 6.07
C HIS A 212 -10.25 -24.34 6.99
N ALA A 213 -10.77 -23.66 8.00
CA ALA A 213 -10.01 -22.93 8.99
C ALA A 213 -10.43 -23.32 10.42
N THR A 214 -9.62 -22.90 11.39
CA THR A 214 -9.91 -23.07 12.81
C THR A 214 -10.14 -21.68 13.43
N GLY A 215 -11.37 -21.40 13.82
CA GLY A 215 -11.71 -20.23 14.61
C GLY A 215 -11.21 -20.37 16.05
N CYS A 216 -10.91 -19.24 16.70
CA CYS A 216 -10.53 -19.20 18.11
C CYS A 216 -11.40 -18.19 18.85
N LEU A 217 -12.19 -18.65 19.81
CA LEU A 217 -13.00 -17.81 20.70
C LEU A 217 -12.12 -17.13 21.76
N CYS A 218 -12.47 -15.90 22.11
CA CYS A 218 -11.94 -15.27 23.31
C CYS A 218 -12.62 -15.88 24.56
N PRO A 219 -12.03 -15.75 25.76
CA PRO A 219 -12.62 -16.32 26.99
C PRO A 219 -14.04 -15.84 27.28
N GLN A 220 -14.36 -14.58 26.98
CA GLN A 220 -15.70 -14.02 27.17
C GLN A 220 -16.73 -14.71 26.27
N ASP A 221 -16.39 -14.91 24.99
CA ASP A 221 -17.27 -15.60 24.04
C ASP A 221 -17.38 -17.09 24.36
N LEU A 222 -16.28 -17.72 24.81
CA LEU A 222 -16.28 -19.12 25.25
C LEU A 222 -17.28 -19.33 26.41
N ALA A 223 -17.23 -18.45 27.41
CA ALA A 223 -18.14 -18.49 28.56
C ALA A 223 -19.59 -18.19 28.14
N LYS A 224 -19.80 -17.18 27.29
CA LYS A 224 -21.13 -16.80 26.80
C LYS A 224 -21.79 -17.89 25.97
N LEU A 225 -21.00 -18.59 25.14
CA LEU A 225 -21.49 -19.65 24.26
C LEU A 225 -21.56 -21.02 24.95
N GLY A 226 -21.06 -21.13 26.19
CA GLY A 226 -20.97 -22.43 26.90
C GLY A 226 -20.15 -23.47 26.15
N ALA A 227 -19.24 -23.04 25.26
CA ALA A 227 -18.50 -23.94 24.41
C ALA A 227 -17.38 -24.64 25.19
N ARG A 228 -17.19 -25.94 24.93
CA ARG A 228 -16.18 -26.77 25.63
C ARG A 228 -14.75 -26.54 25.15
N SER A 229 -14.59 -25.94 23.98
CA SER A 229 -13.30 -25.65 23.35
C SER A 229 -13.31 -24.23 22.80
N LYS A 230 -12.18 -23.53 22.96
CA LYS A 230 -11.96 -22.24 22.29
C LYS A 230 -11.74 -22.40 20.79
N PHE A 231 -11.36 -23.57 20.32
CA PHE A 231 -11.14 -23.85 18.91
C PHE A 231 -12.36 -24.54 18.30
N PHE A 232 -12.81 -24.04 17.16
CA PHE A 232 -13.92 -24.60 16.40
C PHE A 232 -13.62 -24.55 14.90
N PRO A 233 -14.04 -25.55 14.12
CA PRO A 233 -13.88 -25.51 12.66
C PRO A 233 -14.79 -24.43 12.08
N ILE A 234 -14.28 -23.70 11.10
CA ILE A 234 -15.06 -22.77 10.27
C ILE A 234 -14.68 -23.01 8.81
N VAL A 235 -15.66 -22.88 7.92
CA VAL A 235 -15.40 -22.86 6.48
C VAL A 235 -15.43 -21.39 6.08
N LEU A 236 -14.34 -20.92 5.48
CA LEU A 236 -14.25 -19.58 4.92
C LEU A 236 -14.53 -19.69 3.42
N ASP A 237 -15.48 -18.93 2.89
CA ASP A 237 -15.82 -18.87 1.46
C ASP A 237 -15.88 -17.43 0.93
N GLY A 238 -16.18 -17.25 -0.36
CA GLY A 238 -16.25 -15.96 -1.01
C GLY A 238 -17.07 -14.87 -0.33
N CYS A 239 -18.08 -15.27 0.44
CA CYS A 239 -18.97 -14.34 1.13
C CYS A 239 -18.47 -13.99 2.54
N ASP A 240 -17.45 -14.67 3.05
CA ASP A 240 -16.91 -14.37 4.36
C ASP A 240 -16.28 -12.98 4.41
N SER A 241 -16.55 -12.24 5.49
CA SER A 241 -15.97 -10.92 5.74
C SER A 241 -14.44 -10.90 5.71
N ILE A 242 -13.77 -12.05 5.84
CA ILE A 242 -12.32 -12.11 5.69
C ILE A 242 -11.84 -11.87 4.26
N PHE A 243 -12.69 -12.22 3.29
CA PHE A 243 -12.50 -12.03 1.84
C PHE A 243 -13.28 -10.82 1.33
N ALA A 244 -14.49 -10.57 1.88
CA ALA A 244 -15.38 -9.49 1.49
C ALA A 244 -15.19 -8.17 2.26
N ALA A 245 -14.57 -8.16 3.45
CA ALA A 245 -14.30 -6.90 4.13
C ALA A 245 -13.15 -6.19 3.43
N GLY A 246 -13.47 -5.04 2.84
CA GLY A 246 -12.55 -3.92 2.72
C GLY A 246 -12.03 -3.58 4.12
N GLY A 247 -10.99 -4.29 4.57
CA GLY A 247 -10.49 -4.14 5.92
C GLY A 247 -9.34 -5.05 6.30
N SER A 248 -8.65 -4.65 7.36
CA SER A 248 -7.56 -5.32 8.09
C SER A 248 -7.86 -6.73 8.62
N GLY A 249 -8.96 -7.38 8.23
CA GLY A 249 -9.39 -8.71 8.72
C GLY A 249 -8.30 -9.77 8.62
N ILE A 250 -7.62 -9.87 7.48
CA ILE A 250 -6.49 -10.80 7.30
C ILE A 250 -5.21 -10.32 8.01
N ALA A 251 -5.00 -9.01 8.20
CA ALA A 251 -3.83 -8.53 8.94
C ALA A 251 -3.86 -8.99 10.41
N ASN A 252 -5.05 -9.31 10.94
CA ASN A 252 -5.23 -9.85 12.29
C ASN A 252 -5.00 -11.37 12.40
N LEU A 253 -4.94 -12.12 11.29
CA LEU A 253 -4.72 -13.58 11.34
C LEU A 253 -3.28 -13.95 11.69
N LYS A 254 -2.27 -13.16 11.27
CA LYS A 254 -0.86 -13.45 11.58
C LYS A 254 -0.46 -13.09 13.02
N THR A 255 -1.27 -12.30 13.73
CA THR A 255 -0.93 -11.82 15.08
C THR A 255 -1.34 -12.77 16.20
N LEU A 256 -2.03 -13.87 15.89
CA LEU A 256 -2.38 -14.92 16.85
C LEU A 256 -1.27 -15.95 17.10
N GLN A 257 -0.16 -15.91 16.36
CA GLN A 257 0.98 -16.83 16.54
C GLN A 257 2.10 -16.29 17.44
N GLY A 258 2.02 -15.04 17.91
CA GLY A 258 2.98 -14.47 18.86
C GLY A 258 2.43 -14.48 20.28
N GLY A 259 2.81 -15.47 21.08
CA GLY A 259 2.34 -15.65 22.45
C GLY A 259 2.36 -14.37 23.29
N ALA A 260 1.16 -13.88 23.63
CA ALA A 260 0.99 -13.06 24.81
C ALA A 260 1.11 -13.99 26.02
N LYS A 261 2.28 -13.98 26.67
CA LYS A 261 2.34 -14.33 28.09
C LYS A 261 1.62 -13.19 28.82
N CYS A 262 0.40 -13.45 29.27
CA CYS A 262 -0.28 -12.60 30.23
C CYS A 262 0.29 -12.91 31.62
N ALA A 263 0.72 -11.86 32.32
CA ALA A 263 0.72 -11.84 33.77
C ALA A 263 -0.72 -11.74 34.29
#